data_AF-A0A3Q4HYZ8-F1
#
_entry.id   AF-A0A3Q4HYZ8-F1
#
_cell.length_a   1.000
_cell.length_b   1.000
_cell.length_c   1.000
_cell.angle_alpha   90.00
_cell.angle_beta   90.00
_cell.angle_gamma   90.00
#
_symmetry.space_group_name_H-M   'P 1'
#
loop_
_entity.id
_entity.type
_entity.pdbx_description
1 polymer ?
#
loop_
_entity_poly.entity_id
_entity_poly.type
_entity_poly.pdbx_seq_one_letter_code
_entity_poly.pdbx_strand_id
1 'polypeptide(L)'
;MEQDTTVTWTRPDLDPSTVHRRHEDRDEPDGQNTRYRGRTAMRANEADPKDLSLALSKPELSDTGSYDCIISKQKDVLKLTDVELQVKGQHSL
;
A
#
# COMPACT_ATOMS: atom_id res chain seq x y z
N MET A 1 15.23 20.17 -7.48
CA MET A 1 14.15 20.38 -6.49
C MET A 1 13.67 19.01 -6.13
N GLU A 2 13.97 18.56 -4.91
CA GLU A 2 13.73 17.20 -4.44
C GLU A 2 12.23 16.91 -4.41
N GLN A 3 11.86 15.70 -4.84
CA GLN A 3 10.48 15.29 -4.98
C GLN A 3 9.99 14.75 -3.64
N ASP A 4 9.70 15.63 -2.67
CA ASP A 4 9.16 15.26 -1.35
C ASP A 4 7.75 14.66 -1.44
N THR A 5 7.65 13.45 -1.98
CA THR A 5 6.42 12.74 -2.31
C THR A 5 6.34 11.48 -1.49
N THR A 6 5.22 11.30 -0.82
CA THR A 6 4.91 10.09 -0.07
C THR A 6 3.78 9.36 -0.76
N VAL A 7 3.92 8.04 -0.89
CA VAL A 7 2.85 7.15 -1.29
C VAL A 7 2.50 6.27 -0.10
N THR A 8 1.24 6.32 0.30
CA THR A 8 0.72 5.50 1.40
C THR A 8 -0.43 4.66 0.89
N TRP A 9 -0.28 3.34 1.02
CA TRP A 9 -1.39 2.40 0.92
C TRP A 9 -2.04 2.24 2.28
N THR A 10 -3.35 2.44 2.35
CA THR A 10 -4.13 2.34 3.59
C THR A 10 -5.34 1.43 3.42
N ARG A 11 -5.80 0.87 4.54
CA ARG A 11 -7.06 0.17 4.69
C ARG A 11 -7.90 0.87 5.76
N PRO A 12 -9.02 1.51 5.41
CA PRO A 12 -9.83 2.29 6.35
C PRO A 12 -10.42 1.47 7.51
N ASP A 13 -10.57 0.16 7.33
CA ASP A 13 -11.15 -0.76 8.31
C ASP A 13 -10.14 -1.31 9.34
N LEU A 14 -8.88 -0.85 9.29
CA LEU A 14 -7.81 -1.30 10.19
C LEU A 14 -7.28 -0.18 11.08
N ASP A 15 -6.77 -0.59 12.25
CA ASP A 15 -6.00 0.26 13.16
C ASP A 15 -4.68 -0.45 13.55
N PRO A 16 -3.50 0.10 13.21
CA PRO A 16 -3.30 1.26 12.34
C PRO A 16 -3.74 0.95 10.90
N SER A 17 -4.17 1.97 10.15
CA SER A 17 -4.70 1.80 8.78
C SER A 17 -3.61 1.61 7.72
N THR A 18 -2.34 1.90 8.04
CA THR A 18 -1.24 1.87 7.06
C THR A 18 -0.88 0.43 6.66
N VAL A 19 -1.05 0.12 5.37
CA VAL A 19 -0.66 -1.16 4.77
C VAL A 19 0.79 -1.11 4.28
N HIS A 20 1.20 0.00 3.68
CA HIS A 20 2.57 0.23 3.22
C HIS A 20 2.80 1.73 3.04
N ARG A 21 3.98 2.25 3.37
CA ARG A 21 4.35 3.64 3.12
C ARG A 21 5.73 3.71 2.50
N ARG A 22 5.86 4.55 1.48
CA ARG A 22 7.12 4.84 0.79
C ARG A 22 7.27 6.35 0.65
N HIS A 23 8.39 6.86 1.14
CA HIS A 23 8.83 8.25 0.94
C HIS A 23 9.91 8.24 -0.13
N GLU A 24 9.67 8.91 -1.25
CA GLU A 24 10.52 8.85 -2.44
C GLU A 24 10.82 7.38 -2.86
N ASP A 25 12.07 6.95 -2.69
CA ASP A 25 12.55 5.62 -3.04
C ASP A 25 12.81 4.72 -1.83
N ARG A 26 12.30 5.09 -0.66
CA ARG A 26 12.56 4.40 0.60
C ARG A 26 11.27 3.98 1.29
N ASP A 27 11.20 2.69 1.62
CA ASP A 27 10.11 2.16 2.43
C ASP A 27 10.22 2.68 3.87
N GLU A 28 9.09 3.11 4.42
CA GLU A 28 8.97 3.59 5.80
C GLU A 28 8.02 2.68 6.60
N PRO A 29 8.56 1.67 7.31
CA PRO A 29 7.73 0.68 8.01
C PRO A 29 7.08 1.21 9.32
N ASP A 30 7.42 2.43 9.73
CA ASP A 30 6.91 3.00 10.99
C ASP A 30 5.40 3.26 10.91
N GLY A 31 4.66 2.75 11.88
CA GLY A 31 3.19 2.80 11.90
C GLY A 31 2.51 1.82 10.94
N GLN A 32 3.26 0.98 10.21
CA GLN A 32 2.69 -0.08 9.38
C GLN A 32 1.96 -1.12 10.24
N ASN A 33 0.76 -1.47 9.81
CA ASN A 33 -0.05 -2.51 10.42
C ASN A 33 0.69 -3.85 10.42
N THR A 34 0.71 -4.51 11.58
CA THR A 34 1.47 -5.74 11.80
C THR A 34 1.05 -6.89 10.89
N ARG A 35 -0.21 -6.90 10.41
CA ARG A 35 -0.70 -7.89 9.44
C ARG A 35 0.00 -7.82 8.08
N TYR A 36 0.63 -6.70 7.74
CA TYR A 36 1.26 -6.46 6.44
C TYR A 36 2.79 -6.37 6.51
N ARG A 37 3.36 -6.31 7.71
CA ARG A 37 4.82 -6.27 7.90
C ARG A 37 5.48 -7.49 7.25
N GLY A 38 6.46 -7.23 6.39
CA GLY A 38 7.17 -8.27 5.64
C GLY A 38 6.32 -9.00 4.58
N ARG A 39 5.07 -8.57 4.37
CA ARG A 39 4.19 -9.11 3.34
C ARG A 39 3.99 -8.17 2.17
N THR A 40 4.30 -6.89 2.31
CA THR A 40 4.11 -5.88 1.27
C THR A 40 5.40 -5.30 0.73
N ALA A 41 5.37 -4.92 -0.56
CA ALA A 41 6.39 -4.13 -1.23
C ALA A 41 5.74 -3.26 -2.30
N MET A 42 6.32 -2.10 -2.62
CA MET A 42 5.92 -1.32 -3.78
C MET A 42 6.83 -1.59 -4.98
N ARG A 43 6.24 -1.70 -6.17
CA ARG A 43 6.98 -2.05 -7.40
C ARG A 43 7.76 -0.92 -8.05
N ALA A 44 7.65 0.31 -7.55
CA ALA A 44 8.31 1.46 -8.17
C ALA A 44 9.82 1.19 -8.28
N ASN A 45 10.29 1.10 -9.51
CA ASN A 45 11.67 0.83 -9.87
C ASN A 45 12.20 1.98 -10.72
N GLU A 46 13.52 2.04 -10.91
CA GLU A 46 14.18 3.11 -11.68
C GLU A 46 13.65 3.24 -13.13
N ALA A 47 13.06 2.16 -13.68
CA ALA A 47 12.54 2.12 -15.03
C ALA A 47 11.11 2.65 -15.15
N ASP A 48 10.28 2.53 -14.11
CA ASP A 48 8.93 3.07 -14.06
C ASP A 48 8.58 3.62 -12.66
N PRO A 49 8.98 4.87 -12.35
CA PRO A 49 8.65 5.51 -11.09
C PRO A 49 7.15 5.81 -10.93
N LYS A 50 6.34 5.60 -11.99
CA LYS A 50 4.88 5.77 -11.93
C LYS A 50 4.16 4.49 -11.54
N ASP A 51 4.84 3.34 -11.50
CA ASP A 51 4.26 2.10 -11.00
C ASP A 51 4.24 2.10 -9.46
N LEU A 52 3.16 2.64 -8.92
CA LEU A 52 2.91 2.71 -7.48
C LEU A 52 2.12 1.50 -6.96
N SER A 53 2.10 0.40 -7.71
CA SER A 53 1.36 -0.81 -7.35
C SER A 53 1.92 -1.45 -6.08
N LEU A 54 0.99 -1.91 -5.22
CA LEU A 54 1.29 -2.71 -4.04
C LEU A 54 1.38 -4.19 -4.42
N ALA A 55 2.51 -4.82 -4.11
CA ALA A 55 2.65 -6.27 -4.11
C ALA A 55 2.36 -6.80 -2.70
N LEU A 56 1.39 -7.72 -2.58
CA LEU A 56 1.08 -8.45 -1.34
C LEU A 56 1.46 -9.92 -1.50
N SER A 57 2.30 -10.42 -0.59
CA SER A 57 2.75 -11.80 -0.57
C SER A 57 1.92 -12.67 0.37
N LYS A 58 1.69 -13.92 -0.06
CA LYS A 58 0.85 -14.91 0.63
C LYS A 58 -0.52 -14.33 1.05
N PRO A 59 -1.38 -13.91 0.11
CA PRO A 59 -2.68 -13.34 0.45
C PRO A 59 -3.55 -14.32 1.26
N GLU A 60 -4.24 -13.78 2.25
CA GLU A 60 -5.18 -14.47 3.13
C GLU A 60 -6.61 -13.95 2.88
N LEU A 61 -7.63 -14.74 3.23
CA LEU A 61 -9.03 -14.30 3.07
C LEU A 61 -9.33 -12.98 3.79
N SER A 62 -8.68 -12.76 4.94
CA SER A 62 -8.72 -11.55 5.76
C SER A 62 -8.15 -10.31 5.06
N ASP A 63 -7.35 -10.48 4.02
CA ASP A 63 -6.83 -9.36 3.22
C ASP A 63 -7.89 -8.81 2.25
N THR A 64 -9.04 -9.45 2.10
CA THR A 64 -10.17 -8.89 1.34
C THR A 64 -10.63 -7.57 1.94
N GLY A 65 -10.90 -6.58 1.08
CA GLY A 65 -11.43 -5.28 1.46
C GLY A 65 -10.96 -4.16 0.53
N SER A 66 -11.33 -2.93 0.90
CA SER A 66 -11.00 -1.70 0.16
C SER A 66 -9.66 -1.12 0.60
N TYR A 67 -8.83 -0.76 -0.37
CA TYR A 67 -7.50 -0.20 -0.18
C TYR A 67 -7.42 1.15 -0.86
N ASP A 68 -6.92 2.15 -0.14
CA ASP A 68 -6.68 3.48 -0.67
C ASP A 68 -5.19 3.67 -0.95
N CYS A 69 -4.86 4.15 -2.15
CA CYS A 69 -3.55 4.69 -2.49
C CYS A 69 -3.59 6.22 -2.40
N ILE A 70 -2.83 6.77 -1.48
CA ILE A 70 -2.73 8.20 -1.22
C ILE A 70 -1.36 8.67 -1.66
N ILE A 71 -1.32 9.62 -2.60
CA ILE A 71 -0.11 10.31 -3.03
C ILE A 71 -0.16 11.72 -2.43
N SER A 72 0.82 12.04 -1.59
CA SER A 72 0.96 13.38 -0.99
C SER A 72 2.31 13.99 -1.33
N LYS A 73 2.36 15.31 -1.36
CA LYS A 73 3.60 16.09 -1.46
C LYS A 73 3.62 17.10 -0.33
N GLN A 74 4.64 17.04 0.53
CA GLN A 74 4.67 17.80 1.79
C GLN A 74 3.40 17.58 2.63
N LYS A 75 2.46 18.54 2.62
CA LYS A 75 1.19 18.48 3.37
C LYS A 75 -0.03 18.37 2.47
N ASP A 76 0.14 18.40 1.15
CA ASP A 76 -0.96 18.40 0.20
C ASP A 76 -1.19 16.98 -0.33
N VAL A 77 -2.46 16.55 -0.33
CA VAL A 77 -2.88 15.32 -1.01
C VAL A 77 -3.05 15.63 -2.49
N LEU A 78 -2.28 14.94 -3.34
CA LEU A 78 -2.32 15.12 -4.79
C LEU A 78 -3.30 14.16 -5.46
N LYS A 79 -3.40 12.93 -4.95
CA LYS A 79 -4.27 11.89 -5.52
C LYS A 79 -4.69 10.87 -4.47
N LEU A 80 -5.93 10.44 -4.58
CA LEU A 80 -6.50 9.29 -3.89
C LEU A 80 -6.99 8.30 -4.95
N THR A 81 -6.80 7.00 -4.72
CA THR A 81 -7.35 5.94 -5.57
C THR A 81 -7.80 4.79 -4.70
N ASP A 82 -9.07 4.43 -4.82
CA ASP A 82 -9.68 3.30 -4.14
C ASP A 82 -9.55 2.02 -5.00
N VAL A 83 -9.18 0.92 -4.36
CA VAL A 83 -8.95 -0.39 -4.97
C VAL A 83 -9.57 -1.47 -4.10
N GLU A 84 -10.53 -2.20 -4.64
CA GLU A 84 -11.13 -3.35 -3.96
C GLU A 84 -10.34 -4.64 -4.25
N LEU A 85 -9.87 -5.31 -3.20
CA LEU A 85 -9.22 -6.62 -3.29
C LEU A 85 -10.19 -7.71 -2.81
N GLN A 86 -10.40 -8.73 -3.64
CA GLN A 86 -11.08 -9.96 -3.22
C GLN A 86 -10.14 -11.17 -3.27
N VAL A 87 -9.88 -11.75 -2.10
CA VAL A 87 -9.15 -13.02 -1.98
C VAL A 87 -10.17 -14.15 -1.90
N LYS A 88 -10.10 -15.09 -2.83
CA LYS A 88 -10.98 -16.28 -2.87
C LYS A 88 -10.22 -17.50 -2.39
N GLY A 89 -10.84 -18.26 -1.50
CA GLY A 89 -10.33 -19.55 -1.06
C GLY A 89 -10.72 -20.66 -2.04
N GLN A 90 -9.89 -21.69 -2.18
CA GLN A 90 -10.34 -22.95 -2.74
C GLN A 90 -11.13 -23.69 -1.66
N HIS A 91 -12.45 -23.72 -1.79
CA HIS A 91 -13.25 -24.74 -1.12
C HIS A 91 -12.93 -26.08 -1.79
N SER A 92 -12.12 -26.91 -1.14
CA SER A 92 -12.12 -28.35 -1.43
C SER A 92 -13.42 -28.92 -0.87
N LEU A 93 -14.27 -29.44 -1.77
CA LEU A 93 -15.41 -30.28 -1.40
C LEU A 93 -14.93 -31.61 -0.80
#